data_AF-A0A1F8X9V3-F1
#
_entry.id   AF-A0A1F8X9V3-F1
#
_cell.length_a   1.000
_cell.length_b   1.000
_cell.length_c   1.000
_cell.angle_alpha   90.00
_cell.angle_beta   90.00
_cell.angle_gamma   90.00
#
_symmetry.space_group_name_H-M   'P 1'
#
loop_
_entity.id
_entity.type
_entity.pdbx_description
1 polymer ?
#
loop_
_entity_poly.entity_id
_entity_poly.type
_entity_poly.pdbx_seq_one_letter_code
_entity_poly.pdbx_strand_id
1 'polypeptide(L)'
;MAAIERPPTNEEIKDEDKRIRHLRRMIEFTIALILETPEMTPVEASGHVAAVREYALKLFPGKEVVFDLVYAPRLRRVLIDKFQMN
;
A
#
# COMPACT_ATOMS: atom_id res chain seq x y z
N MET A 1 -26.75 10.59 19.42
CA MET A 1 -26.40 9.29 20.03
C MET A 1 -25.50 8.58 19.03
N ALA A 2 -24.17 8.68 19.19
CA ALA A 2 -23.25 7.91 18.35
C ALA A 2 -23.43 6.44 18.74
N ALA A 3 -23.85 5.61 17.79
CA ALA A 3 -23.89 4.17 17.99
C ALA A 3 -22.46 3.73 18.35
N ILE A 4 -22.27 3.23 19.57
CA ILE A 4 -21.02 2.60 19.97
C ILE A 4 -20.92 1.35 19.09
N GLU A 5 -20.04 1.37 18.08
CA GLU A 5 -19.75 0.19 17.28
C GLU A 5 -19.33 -0.94 18.23
N ARG A 6 -20.01 -2.09 18.11
CA ARG A 6 -19.65 -3.27 18.89
C ARG A 6 -18.18 -3.62 18.62
N PRO A 7 -17.45 -4.17 19.60
CA PRO A 7 -16.11 -4.68 19.33
C PRO A 7 -16.14 -5.72 18.20
N PRO A 8 -15.11 -5.76 17.35
CA PRO A 8 -15.03 -6.75 16.28
C PRO A 8 -14.92 -8.16 16.87
N THR A 9 -15.49 -9.13 16.16
CA THR A 9 -15.36 -10.55 16.51
C THR A 9 -13.95 -11.06 16.21
N ASN A 10 -13.58 -12.19 16.80
CA ASN A 10 -12.31 -12.85 16.49
C ASN A 10 -12.18 -13.24 15.01
N GLU A 11 -13.30 -13.50 14.32
CA GLU A 11 -13.30 -13.79 12.88
C GLU A 11 -13.04 -12.52 12.06
N GLU A 12 -13.70 -11.41 12.41
CA GLU A 12 -13.48 -10.10 11.78
C GLU A 12 -12.01 -9.65 11.93
N ILE A 13 -11.43 -9.83 13.12
CA ILE A 13 -10.00 -9.56 13.39
C ILE A 13 -9.10 -10.44 12.52
N LYS A 14 -9.36 -11.76 12.47
CA LYS A 14 -8.55 -12.69 11.66
C LYS A 14 -8.60 -12.35 10.17
N ASP A 15 -9.74 -11.91 9.67
CA ASP A 15 -9.92 -11.55 8.26
C ASP A 15 -9.29 -10.19 7.94
N GLU A 16 -9.34 -9.23 8.86
CA GLU A 16 -8.55 -8.00 8.77
C GLU A 16 -7.05 -8.29 8.75
N ASP A 17 -6.55 -9.13 9.64
CA ASP A 17 -5.16 -9.56 9.70
C ASP A 17 -4.69 -10.23 8.40
N LYS A 18 -5.54 -11.07 7.79
CA LYS A 18 -5.24 -11.67 6.47
C LYS A 18 -5.09 -10.60 5.40
N ARG A 19 -5.98 -9.61 5.36
CA ARG A 19 -5.91 -8.48 4.41
C ARG A 19 -4.65 -7.65 4.63
N ILE A 20 -4.28 -7.36 5.88
CA ILE A 20 -3.05 -6.60 6.22
C ILE A 20 -1.82 -7.37 5.73
N ARG A 21 -1.72 -8.67 6.03
CA ARG A 21 -0.61 -9.50 5.55
C ARG A 21 -0.55 -9.59 4.03
N HIS A 22 -1.69 -9.58 3.35
CA HIS A 22 -1.72 -9.59 1.89
C HIS A 22 -1.27 -8.25 1.32
N LEU A 23 -1.75 -7.13 1.85
CA LEU A 23 -1.32 -5.79 1.44
C LEU A 23 0.19 -5.61 1.62
N ARG A 24 0.75 -6.01 2.77
CA ARG A 24 2.20 -5.93 3.00
C ARG A 24 3.01 -6.66 1.92
N ARG A 25 2.60 -7.89 1.57
CA ARG A 25 3.23 -8.66 0.50
C ARG A 25 3.12 -7.95 -0.86
N MET A 26 1.96 -7.37 -1.18
CA MET A 26 1.80 -6.62 -2.44
C MET A 26 2.68 -5.37 -2.49
N ILE A 27 2.85 -4.66 -1.37
CA ILE A 27 3.75 -3.51 -1.28
C ILE A 27 5.20 -3.95 -1.46
N GLU A 28 5.64 -5.00 -0.76
CA GLU A 28 7.00 -5.55 -0.88
C GLU A 28 7.30 -6.03 -2.30
N PHE A 29 6.35 -6.75 -2.91
CA PHE A 29 6.43 -7.16 -4.30
C PHE A 29 6.55 -5.96 -5.25
N THR A 30 5.73 -4.92 -5.06
CA THR A 30 5.77 -3.70 -5.89
C THR A 30 7.12 -3.01 -5.79
N ILE A 31 7.69 -2.93 -4.58
CA ILE A 31 9.02 -2.37 -4.37
C ILE A 31 10.09 -3.19 -5.08
N ALA A 32 10.06 -4.51 -4.93
CA ALA A 32 11.00 -5.41 -5.61
C ALA A 32 10.88 -5.28 -7.12
N LEU A 33 9.67 -5.31 -7.67
CA LEU A 33 9.41 -5.13 -9.10
C LEU A 33 10.02 -3.83 -9.63
N ILE A 34 9.79 -2.70 -8.92
CA ILE A 34 10.35 -1.41 -9.32
C ILE A 34 11.87 -1.43 -9.28
N LEU A 35 12.48 -1.93 -8.21
CA LEU A 35 13.93 -1.91 -8.05
C LEU A 35 14.66 -2.87 -9.00
N GLU A 36 14.11 -4.07 -9.20
CA GLU A 36 14.76 -5.16 -9.92
C GLU A 36 14.58 -5.08 -11.44
N THR A 37 13.71 -4.20 -11.95
CA THR A 37 13.50 -4.00 -13.40
C THR A 37 14.37 -2.84 -13.90
N PRO A 38 15.50 -3.08 -14.61
CA PRO A 38 16.45 -2.00 -14.95
C PRO A 38 15.86 -0.96 -15.91
N GLU A 39 15.12 -1.41 -16.92
CA GLU A 39 14.57 -0.57 -18.00
C GLU A 39 13.22 0.10 -17.65
N MET A 40 12.76 -0.04 -16.40
CA MET A 40 11.46 0.53 -15.99
C MET A 40 11.54 2.06 -15.97
N THR A 41 10.61 2.72 -16.65
CA THR A 41 10.50 4.18 -16.69
C THR A 41 9.89 4.76 -15.41
N PRO A 42 10.11 6.05 -15.10
CA PRO A 42 9.46 6.70 -13.96
C PRO A 42 7.93 6.69 -14.01
N VAL A 43 7.36 6.76 -15.22
CA VAL A 43 5.91 6.74 -15.44
C VAL A 43 5.34 5.37 -15.09
N GLU A 44 5.97 4.29 -15.56
CA GLU A 44 5.57 2.91 -15.24
C GLU A 44 5.67 2.63 -13.73
N ALA A 45 6.80 3.02 -13.12
CA ALA A 45 7.00 2.85 -11.68
C ALA A 45 5.95 3.62 -10.86
N SER A 46 5.62 4.84 -11.26
CA SER A 46 4.54 5.63 -10.65
C SER A 46 3.17 4.98 -10.83
N GLY A 47 2.93 4.36 -11.99
CA GLY A 47 1.74 3.56 -12.27
C GLY A 47 1.60 2.37 -11.32
N HIS A 48 2.69 1.64 -11.05
CA HIS A 48 2.69 0.55 -10.07
C HIS A 48 2.37 1.04 -8.65
N VAL A 49 2.93 2.19 -8.24
CA VAL A 49 2.61 2.83 -6.96
C VAL A 49 1.13 3.22 -6.88
N ALA A 50 0.56 3.79 -7.95
CA ALA A 50 -0.86 4.12 -8.00
C ALA A 50 -1.73 2.87 -7.90
N ALA A 51 -1.39 1.81 -8.64
CA ALA A 51 -2.14 0.55 -8.62
C ALA A 51 -2.16 -0.12 -7.24
N VAL A 52 -1.01 -0.16 -6.52
CA VAL A 52 -0.98 -0.75 -5.17
C VAL A 52 -1.73 0.12 -4.16
N ARG A 53 -1.75 1.45 -4.33
CA ARG A 53 -2.59 2.36 -3.53
C ARG A 53 -4.07 2.07 -3.75
N GLU A 54 -4.53 2.01 -5.00
CA GLU A 54 -5.92 1.66 -5.30
C GLU A 54 -6.32 0.30 -4.74
N TYR A 55 -5.42 -0.68 -4.84
CA TYR A 55 -5.63 -2.00 -4.24
C TYR A 55 -5.79 -1.93 -2.72
N ALA A 56 -4.96 -1.15 -2.03
CA ALA A 56 -5.07 -0.94 -0.59
C ALA A 56 -6.42 -0.31 -0.20
N LEU A 57 -6.90 0.68 -0.95
CA LEU A 57 -8.18 1.34 -0.68
C LEU A 57 -9.38 0.44 -0.95
N LYS A 58 -9.27 -0.51 -1.89
CA LYS A 58 -10.28 -1.56 -2.08
C LYS A 58 -10.34 -2.53 -0.90
N LEU A 59 -9.19 -2.86 -0.30
CA LEU A 59 -9.12 -3.73 0.89
C LEU A 59 -9.59 -3.04 2.18
N PHE A 60 -9.33 -1.74 2.28
CA PHE A 60 -9.59 -0.91 3.45
C PHE A 60 -10.25 0.44 3.06
N PRO A 61 -11.55 0.42 2.67
CA PRO A 61 -12.25 1.64 2.29
C PRO A 61 -12.25 2.68 3.42
N GLY A 62 -12.01 3.95 3.09
CA GLY A 62 -11.98 5.05 4.08
C GLY A 62 -10.71 5.12 4.93
N LYS A 63 -9.65 4.38 4.57
CA LYS A 63 -8.34 4.38 5.26
C LYS A 63 -7.24 5.05 4.44
N GLU A 64 -7.59 5.99 3.57
CA GLU A 64 -6.68 6.71 2.67
C GLU A 64 -5.53 7.37 3.44
N VAL A 65 -5.88 8.13 4.48
CA VAL A 65 -4.91 8.84 5.32
C VAL A 65 -3.92 7.87 5.97
N VAL A 66 -4.40 6.70 6.41
CA VAL A 66 -3.53 5.70 7.05
C VAL A 66 -2.56 5.11 6.04
N PHE A 67 -3.03 4.80 4.83
CA PHE A 67 -2.16 4.34 3.76
C PHE A 67 -1.09 5.37 3.43
N ASP A 68 -1.49 6.64 3.26
CA ASP A 68 -0.60 7.73 2.89
C ASP A 68 0.43 8.02 4.00
N LEU A 69 0.11 7.79 5.27
CA LEU A 69 1.07 7.91 6.38
C LEU A 69 2.04 6.73 6.46
N VAL A 70 1.58 5.51 6.20
CA VAL A 70 2.37 4.29 6.45
C VAL A 70 3.21 3.87 5.25
N TYR A 71 2.67 3.95 4.03
CA TYR A 71 3.28 3.36 2.85
C TYR A 71 3.80 4.39 1.85
N ALA A 72 3.12 5.54 1.68
CA ALA A 72 3.52 6.53 0.69
C ALA A 72 4.97 7.06 0.87
N PRO A 73 5.49 7.30 2.10
CA PRO A 73 6.88 7.74 2.28
C PRO A 73 7.88 6.73 1.74
N ARG A 74 7.65 5.43 1.99
CA ARG A 74 8.52 4.34 1.54
C ARG A 74 8.48 4.19 0.02
N LEU A 75 7.30 4.19 -0.58
CA LEU A 75 7.15 4.09 -2.04
C LEU A 75 7.77 5.30 -2.75
N ARG A 76 7.57 6.51 -2.21
CA ARG A 76 8.21 7.72 -2.72
C ARG A 76 9.73 7.62 -2.68
N ARG A 77 10.28 7.12 -1.57
CA ARG A 77 11.74 6.94 -1.44
C ARG A 77 12.30 6.00 -2.50
N VAL A 78 11.61 4.89 -2.79
CA VAL A 78 12.00 3.95 -3.85
C VAL A 78 12.06 4.63 -5.22
N LEU A 79 11.08 5.47 -5.56
CA LEU A 79 11.09 6.22 -6.82
C LEU A 79 12.23 7.24 -6.89
N ILE A 80 12.42 8.02 -5.81
CA ILE A 80 13.51 9.01 -5.70
C ILE A 80 14.86 8.34 -5.89
N ASP A 81 15.11 7.24 -5.17
CA ASP A 81 16.40 6.55 -5.18
C ASP A 81 16.69 5.88 -6.53
N LYS A 82 15.68 5.25 -7.16
CA LYS A 82 15.84 4.59 -8.45
C LYS A 82 16.10 5.59 -9.59
N PHE A 83 15.40 6.72 -9.59
CA PHE A 83 15.41 7.67 -10.70
C PHE A 83 16.21 8.94 -10.44
N GLN A 84 16.90 9.01 -9.30
CA GLN A 84 17.74 10.15 -8.89
C GLN A 84 16.99 11.49 -8.93
N MET A 85 15.71 11.47 -8.54
CA MET A 85 14.83 12.64 -8.49
C MET A 85 15.02 13.37 -7.17
N ASN A 86 15.99 14.29 -7.10
CA ASN A 86 16.21 15.15 -5.93
C ASN A 86 15.46 16.48 -6.03
#